data_AF-A0A9D4KRQ4-F1
#
_entry.id   AF-A0A9D4KRQ4-F1
#
_cell.length_a   1.000
_cell.length_b   1.000
_cell.length_c   1.000
_cell.angle_alpha   90.00
_cell.angle_beta   90.00
_cell.angle_gamma   90.00
#
_symmetry.space_group_name_H-M   'P 1'
#
loop_
_entity.id
_entity.type
_entity.pdbx_description
1 polymer ?
#
loop_
_entity_poly.entity_id
_entity_poly.type
_entity_poly.pdbx_seq_one_letter_code
_entity_poly.pdbx_strand_id
1 'polypeptide(L)'
;MYIDDEELSNRVYIPPRASKDHVIDTNGKRLSELCQSTSFIIGNGRLHDDLNVGEFTFHSHRGSSLVDYLLLEPKDIFLVSNFKILQPNELSDHSGILFSLASRHAADEEGSKSEASYDYNIKWDDLKIDPFKNVLSQYKAQLCSLEQSILNERDIDKGSKRLYKYFKTECNRGV
;
A
#
# COMPACT_ATOMS: atom_id res chain seq x y z
N MET A 1 10.34 16.61 17.99
CA MET A 1 9.40 16.39 19.10
C MET A 1 9.35 14.88 19.25
N TYR A 2 9.99 14.35 20.29
CA TYR A 2 10.04 12.91 20.53
C TYR A 2 8.63 12.45 20.89
N ILE A 3 8.02 11.62 20.04
CA ILE A 3 6.90 10.80 20.45
C ILE A 3 7.55 9.49 20.84
N ASP A 4 7.56 9.21 22.13
CA ASP A 4 8.02 7.94 22.68
C ASP A 4 7.17 6.83 22.07
N ASP A 5 7.79 5.70 21.71
CA ASP A 5 7.07 4.49 21.28
C ASP A 5 6.00 4.07 22.31
N GLU A 6 6.18 4.49 23.56
CA GLU A 6 5.28 4.28 24.70
C GLU A 6 3.93 5.03 24.56
N GLU A 7 3.86 6.23 23.96
CA GLU A 7 2.59 6.95 23.79
C GLU A 7 1.71 6.36 22.68
N LEU A 8 2.30 5.82 21.61
CA LEU A 8 1.57 5.10 20.56
C LEU A 8 1.10 3.71 21.05
N SER A 9 1.84 3.10 21.97
CA SER A 9 1.56 1.76 22.51
C SER A 9 0.26 1.66 23.30
N ASN A 10 -0.29 2.78 23.79
CA ASN A 10 -1.44 2.78 24.71
C ASN A 10 -2.80 2.46 24.06
N ARG A 11 -2.88 2.23 22.73
CA ARG A 11 -4.15 1.86 22.06
C ARG A 11 -4.08 0.68 21.10
N VAL A 12 -2.90 0.31 20.61
CA VAL A 12 -2.72 -0.82 19.68
C VAL A 12 -1.43 -1.54 20.04
N TYR A 13 -1.52 -2.85 20.32
CA TYR A 13 -0.34 -3.68 20.52
C TYR A 13 0.40 -3.90 19.19
N ILE A 14 1.66 -3.50 19.14
CA ILE A 14 2.54 -3.70 17.97
C ILE A 14 3.57 -4.77 18.33
N PRO A 15 3.50 -5.98 17.74
CA PRO A 15 4.48 -7.04 18.00
C PRO A 15 5.90 -6.56 17.66
N PRO A 16 6.95 -6.97 18.40
CA PRO A 16 8.33 -6.61 18.07
C PRO A 16 8.71 -7.10 16.67
N ARG A 17 9.57 -6.34 15.97
CA ARG A 17 10.06 -6.73 14.65
C ARG A 17 11.21 -7.75 14.77
N ALA A 18 11.07 -8.87 14.06
CA ALA A 18 12.19 -9.73 13.71
C ALA A 18 12.73 -9.43 12.30
N SER A 19 13.97 -9.82 12.05
CA SER A 19 14.65 -9.68 10.76
C SER A 19 15.77 -10.70 10.69
N LYS A 20 15.86 -11.45 9.58
CA LYS A 20 17.01 -12.32 9.32
C LYS A 20 18.27 -11.55 8.92
N ASP A 21 18.12 -10.31 8.45
CA ASP A 21 19.28 -9.44 8.26
C ASP A 21 19.91 -9.08 9.61
N HIS A 22 21.19 -9.40 9.75
CA HIS A 22 22.00 -9.09 10.95
C HIS A 22 22.70 -7.73 10.86
N VAL A 23 22.70 -7.11 9.68
CA VAL A 23 23.41 -5.85 9.42
C VAL A 23 22.42 -4.86 8.81
N ILE A 24 22.43 -3.63 9.33
CA ILE A 24 21.65 -2.52 8.79
C ILE A 24 22.60 -1.59 8.05
N ASP A 25 22.41 -1.49 6.73
CA ASP A 25 23.17 -0.58 5.87
C ASP A 25 22.63 0.86 5.93
N THR A 26 23.18 1.75 5.10
CA THR A 26 22.72 3.14 5.02
C THR A 26 21.26 3.26 4.59
N ASN A 27 20.78 2.35 3.73
CA ASN A 27 19.39 2.36 3.27
C ASN A 27 18.44 1.92 4.38
N GLY A 28 18.79 0.85 5.12
CA GLY A 28 18.03 0.40 6.27
C GLY A 28 17.96 1.46 7.38
N LYS A 29 19.03 2.23 7.60
CA LYS A 29 19.00 3.38 8.52
C LYS A 29 18.03 4.45 8.05
N ARG A 30 18.07 4.83 6.77
CA ARG A 30 17.13 5.80 6.19
C ARG A 30 15.68 5.32 6.25
N LEU A 31 15.43 4.04 6.02
CA LEU A 31 14.10 3.45 6.16
C LEU A 31 13.61 3.52 7.61
N SER A 32 14.49 3.26 8.58
CA SER A 32 14.18 3.41 10.00
C SER A 32 13.87 4.87 10.35
N GLU A 33 14.66 5.84 9.87
CA GLU A 33 14.41 7.27 10.06
C GLU A 33 13.08 7.72 9.42
N LEU A 34 12.75 7.18 8.23
CA LEU A 34 11.46 7.41 7.59
C LEU A 34 10.31 6.89 8.48
N CYS A 35 10.39 5.66 8.96
CA CYS A 35 9.38 5.06 9.84
C CYS A 35 9.21 5.88 11.13
N GLN A 36 10.31 6.29 11.76
CA GLN A 36 10.30 7.13 12.97
C GLN A 36 9.69 8.52 12.73
N SER A 37 10.00 9.15 11.60
CA SER A 37 9.49 10.50 11.28
C SER A 37 8.03 10.52 10.83
N THR A 38 7.53 9.42 10.29
CA THR A 38 6.17 9.31 9.73
C THR A 38 5.23 8.45 10.57
N SER A 39 5.74 7.84 11.65
CA SER A 39 5.01 6.87 12.49
C SER A 39 4.53 5.62 11.76
N PHE A 40 5.05 5.32 10.56
CA PHE A 40 4.81 4.04 9.90
C PHE A 40 5.60 2.93 10.58
N ILE A 41 5.07 1.72 10.55
CA ILE A 41 5.73 0.50 11.02
C ILE A 41 6.01 -0.45 9.88
N ILE A 42 7.11 -1.18 10.00
CA ILE A 42 7.47 -2.28 9.10
C ILE A 42 6.71 -3.53 9.54
N GLY A 43 5.89 -4.09 8.66
CA GLY A 43 5.09 -5.28 8.87
C GLY A 43 5.89 -6.60 8.82
N ASN A 44 6.94 -6.65 7.99
CA ASN A 44 7.83 -7.83 7.92
C ASN A 44 8.42 -8.12 9.31
N GLY A 45 8.40 -9.37 9.71
CA GLY A 45 8.81 -9.82 11.04
C GLY A 45 7.78 -9.61 12.15
N ARG A 46 6.64 -8.94 11.88
CA ARG A 46 5.59 -8.61 12.86
C ARG A 46 4.23 -9.26 12.58
N LEU A 47 4.03 -9.82 11.38
CA LEU A 47 2.70 -10.21 10.91
C LEU A 47 2.64 -11.69 10.52
N HIS A 48 1.61 -12.39 11.02
CA HIS A 48 1.18 -13.73 10.61
C HIS A 48 2.33 -14.73 10.44
N ASP A 49 2.48 -15.36 9.27
CA ASP A 49 3.45 -16.42 9.03
C ASP A 49 4.91 -15.91 9.11
N ASP A 50 5.11 -14.59 9.00
CA ASP A 50 6.42 -13.96 9.12
C ASP A 50 6.68 -13.38 10.54
N LEU A 51 5.74 -13.53 11.47
CA LEU A 51 5.88 -13.06 12.85
C LEU A 51 7.07 -13.74 13.54
N ASN A 52 7.97 -12.94 14.12
CA ASN A 52 9.22 -13.38 14.75
C ASN A 52 10.22 -14.05 13.79
N VAL A 53 10.01 -13.98 12.48
CA VAL A 53 10.92 -14.51 11.47
C VAL A 53 11.63 -13.36 10.74
N GLY A 54 10.88 -12.53 10.01
CA GLY A 54 11.45 -11.48 9.16
C GLY A 54 12.28 -12.07 8.02
N GLU A 55 11.62 -12.90 7.21
CA GLU A 55 12.19 -13.68 6.12
C GLU A 55 12.81 -12.80 5.02
N PHE A 56 13.79 -13.34 4.29
CA PHE A 56 14.42 -12.62 3.18
C PHE A 56 13.46 -12.48 2.00
N THR A 57 13.54 -11.35 1.31
CA THR A 57 12.76 -11.09 0.09
C THR A 57 13.62 -11.01 -1.15
N PHE A 58 14.94 -10.99 -1.00
CA PHE A 58 15.91 -11.01 -2.07
C PHE A 58 16.92 -12.13 -1.89
N HIS A 59 17.25 -12.81 -2.97
CA HIS A 59 18.15 -13.95 -3.01
C HIS A 59 19.08 -13.87 -4.21
N SER A 60 20.38 -13.84 -3.95
CA SER A 60 21.42 -13.88 -4.97
C SER A 60 22.48 -14.93 -4.65
N HIS A 61 23.36 -15.19 -5.61
CA HIS A 61 24.53 -16.03 -5.39
C HIS A 61 25.51 -15.45 -4.33
N ARG A 62 25.35 -14.17 -3.95
CA ARG A 62 26.19 -13.49 -2.93
C ARG A 62 25.55 -13.48 -1.54
N GLY A 63 24.32 -13.98 -1.41
CA GLY A 63 23.57 -13.95 -0.17
C GLY A 63 22.13 -13.48 -0.37
N SER A 64 21.43 -13.37 0.75
CA SER A 64 20.01 -13.02 0.81
C SER A 64 19.81 -11.87 1.79
N SER A 65 18.79 -11.06 1.55
CA SER A 65 18.45 -9.90 2.37
C SER A 65 16.96 -9.60 2.30
N LEU A 66 16.43 -8.95 3.34
CA LEU A 66 15.08 -8.40 3.39
C LEU A 66 15.15 -6.97 2.85
N VAL A 67 14.63 -6.77 1.64
CA VAL A 67 14.70 -5.47 0.94
C VAL A 67 13.35 -4.97 0.43
N ASP A 68 12.32 -5.82 0.50
CA ASP A 68 10.94 -5.51 0.13
C ASP A 68 10.08 -5.49 1.40
N TYR A 69 9.35 -4.40 1.61
CA TYR A 69 8.71 -4.11 2.89
C TYR A 69 7.23 -3.77 2.73
N LEU A 70 6.40 -4.27 3.64
CA LEU A 70 5.06 -3.73 3.86
C LEU A 70 5.14 -2.67 4.97
N LEU A 71 4.81 -1.43 4.64
CA LEU A 71 4.70 -0.34 5.61
C LEU A 71 3.23 -0.08 5.94
N LEU A 72 2.92 0.06 7.22
CA LEU A 72 1.56 0.28 7.72
C LEU A 72 1.52 1.43 8.71
N GLU A 73 0.40 2.13 8.80
CA GLU A 73 0.14 2.89 10.02
C GLU A 73 -0.14 1.90 11.17
N PRO A 74 0.28 2.20 12.41
CA PRO A 74 0.03 1.37 13.58
C PRO A 74 -1.44 0.98 13.75
N LYS A 75 -2.35 1.91 13.47
CA LYS A 75 -3.79 1.68 13.54
C LYS A 75 -4.30 0.68 12.49
N ASP A 76 -3.57 0.42 11.42
CA ASP A 76 -4.02 -0.45 10.33
C ASP A 76 -3.47 -1.87 10.44
N ILE A 77 -2.66 -2.16 11.47
CA ILE A 77 -2.05 -3.49 11.67
C ILE A 77 -3.09 -4.61 11.75
N PHE A 78 -4.26 -4.34 12.33
CA PHE A 78 -5.35 -5.31 12.46
C PHE A 78 -6.11 -5.55 11.14
N LEU A 79 -5.93 -4.68 10.13
CA LEU A 79 -6.55 -4.89 8.82
C LEU A 79 -5.82 -5.99 8.06
N VAL A 80 -4.56 -6.25 8.35
CA VAL A 80 -3.83 -7.33 7.69
C VAL A 80 -4.31 -8.66 8.26
N SER A 81 -5.06 -9.43 7.47
CA SER A 81 -5.63 -10.73 7.88
C SER A 81 -4.73 -11.91 7.52
N ASN A 82 -3.74 -11.69 6.66
CA ASN A 82 -2.74 -12.66 6.27
C ASN A 82 -1.48 -11.91 5.82
N PHE A 83 -0.31 -12.44 6.13
CA PHE A 83 0.98 -11.93 5.67
C PHE A 83 1.99 -13.08 5.61
N LYS A 84 2.64 -13.26 4.47
CA LYS A 84 3.75 -14.21 4.31
C LYS A 84 4.67 -13.83 3.16
N ILE A 85 5.91 -14.27 3.28
CA ILE A 85 6.87 -14.24 2.19
C ILE A 85 6.74 -15.56 1.41
N LEU A 86 6.53 -15.46 0.09
CA LEU A 86 6.45 -16.62 -0.79
C LEU A 86 7.83 -17.23 -0.99
N GLN A 87 7.86 -18.51 -1.35
CA GLN A 87 9.13 -19.15 -1.67
C GLN A 87 9.75 -18.52 -2.92
N PRO A 88 11.10 -18.39 -2.97
CA PRO A 88 11.80 -17.95 -4.16
C PRO A 88 11.48 -18.87 -5.34
N ASN A 89 11.51 -18.31 -6.55
CA ASN A 89 11.30 -19.09 -7.77
C ASN A 89 12.29 -18.65 -8.86
N GLU A 90 12.33 -19.37 -9.98
CA GLU A 90 13.31 -19.13 -11.06
C GLU A 90 13.03 -17.86 -11.88
N LEU A 91 11.89 -17.18 -11.65
CA LEU A 91 11.46 -16.04 -12.45
C LEU A 91 12.02 -14.71 -11.92
N SER A 92 12.54 -14.68 -10.68
CA SER A 92 13.11 -13.48 -10.06
C SER A 92 14.06 -13.84 -8.93
N ASP A 93 15.05 -12.98 -8.71
CA ASP A 93 15.86 -12.93 -7.49
C ASP A 93 15.10 -12.36 -6.27
N HIS A 94 13.85 -11.92 -6.46
CA HIS A 94 12.96 -11.51 -5.37
C HIS A 94 11.84 -12.52 -5.09
N SER A 95 11.60 -12.76 -3.81
CA SER A 95 10.46 -13.50 -3.27
C SER A 95 9.24 -12.59 -3.18
N GLY A 96 8.08 -13.09 -3.63
CA GLY A 96 6.84 -12.33 -3.54
C GLY A 96 6.38 -12.13 -2.09
N ILE A 97 5.80 -10.97 -1.79
CA ILE A 97 5.10 -10.71 -0.53
C ILE A 97 3.60 -10.90 -0.77
N LEU A 98 2.98 -11.82 -0.03
CA LEU A 98 1.53 -12.03 -0.06
C LEU A 98 0.92 -11.50 1.22
N PHE A 99 -0.08 -10.64 1.11
CA PHE A 99 -0.90 -10.21 2.23
C PHE A 99 -2.35 -10.00 1.82
N SER A 100 -3.24 -9.94 2.81
CA SER A 100 -4.66 -9.69 2.60
C SER A 100 -5.12 -8.61 3.55
N LEU A 101 -5.96 -7.70 3.06
CA LEU A 101 -6.58 -6.64 3.84
C LEU A 101 -8.04 -7.00 4.11
N ALA A 102 -8.42 -7.02 5.38
CA ALA A 102 -9.79 -7.17 5.82
C ALA A 102 -10.57 -5.89 5.47
N SER A 103 -11.45 -6.01 4.47
CA SER A 103 -12.39 -4.95 4.14
C SER A 103 -13.55 -4.93 5.13
N ARG A 104 -13.86 -3.74 5.66
CA ARG A 104 -15.06 -3.50 6.49
C ARG A 104 -16.28 -3.16 5.66
N HIS A 105 -16.19 -3.20 4.33
CA HIS A 105 -17.39 -3.19 3.52
C HIS A 105 -18.14 -4.48 3.84
N ALA A 106 -19.24 -4.36 4.60
CA ALA A 106 -20.28 -5.37 4.55
C ALA A 106 -20.46 -5.67 3.07
N ALA A 107 -20.27 -6.93 2.69
CA ALA A 107 -20.80 -7.37 1.43
C ALA A 107 -22.29 -7.04 1.53
N ASP A 108 -22.72 -5.94 0.91
CA ASP A 108 -24.13 -5.76 0.64
C ASP A 108 -24.48 -7.01 -0.18
N GLU A 109 -25.16 -7.94 0.47
CA GLU A 109 -25.73 -9.15 -0.12
C GLU A 109 -26.86 -8.73 -1.07
N GLU A 110 -26.54 -7.93 -2.07
CA GLU A 110 -27.34 -7.76 -3.27
C GLU A 110 -26.53 -8.30 -4.44
N GLY A 111 -26.58 -9.63 -4.57
CA GLY A 111 -26.82 -10.33 -5.84
C GLY A 111 -26.09 -9.85 -7.10
N SER A 112 -24.95 -9.20 -6.98
CA SER A 112 -24.16 -8.75 -8.11
C SER A 112 -23.31 -9.93 -8.51
N LYS A 113 -23.84 -10.70 -9.46
CA LYS A 113 -23.05 -11.64 -10.27
C LYS A 113 -21.70 -10.98 -10.51
N SER A 114 -20.62 -11.69 -10.17
CA SER A 114 -19.27 -11.25 -10.44
C SER A 114 -19.18 -10.82 -11.91
N GLU A 115 -19.27 -9.52 -12.17
CA GLU A 115 -18.75 -8.98 -13.41
C GLU A 115 -17.29 -9.41 -13.42
N ALA A 116 -16.91 -10.09 -14.49
CA ALA A 116 -15.61 -10.71 -14.65
C ALA A 116 -14.54 -9.76 -14.10
N SER A 117 -13.65 -10.29 -13.25
CA SER A 117 -12.43 -9.62 -12.86
C SER A 117 -11.70 -9.25 -14.15
N TYR A 118 -11.92 -8.04 -14.64
CA TYR A 118 -11.19 -7.52 -15.77
C TYR A 118 -9.77 -7.31 -15.27
N ASP A 119 -8.91 -8.28 -15.56
CA ASP A 119 -7.46 -8.17 -15.46
C ASP A 119 -7.02 -7.11 -16.47
N TYR A 120 -7.22 -5.84 -16.14
CA TYR A 120 -6.66 -4.73 -16.89
C TYR A 120 -5.16 -4.73 -16.61
N ASN A 121 -4.41 -5.39 -17.48
CA ASN A 121 -2.97 -5.18 -17.57
C ASN A 121 -2.72 -3.76 -18.09
N ILE A 122 -2.60 -2.81 -17.16
CA ILE A 122 -2.21 -1.44 -17.47
C ILE A 122 -0.70 -1.45 -17.72
N LYS A 123 -0.31 -1.48 -19.00
CA LYS A 123 1.08 -1.31 -19.42
C LYS A 123 1.32 0.14 -19.79
N TRP A 124 2.38 0.73 -19.25
CA TRP A 124 2.84 2.05 -19.67
C TRP A 124 3.20 2.04 -21.16
N ASP A 125 2.76 3.07 -21.88
CA ASP A 125 2.97 3.23 -23.32
C ASP A 125 3.32 4.69 -23.61
N ASP A 126 4.60 4.95 -23.92
CA ASP A 126 5.11 6.30 -24.15
C ASP A 126 4.40 7.00 -25.32
N LEU A 127 3.87 6.24 -26.28
CA LEU A 127 3.14 6.79 -27.43
C LEU A 127 1.76 7.33 -27.05
N LYS A 128 1.23 6.95 -25.89
CA LYS A 128 -0.08 7.39 -25.39
C LYS A 128 -0.01 8.61 -24.49
N ILE A 129 1.19 9.11 -24.18
CA ILE A 129 1.38 10.27 -23.29
C ILE A 129 0.68 11.52 -23.82
N ASP A 130 0.92 11.90 -25.07
CA ASP A 130 0.33 13.14 -25.63
C ASP A 130 -1.18 13.02 -25.87
N PRO A 131 -1.72 11.90 -26.40
CA PRO A 131 -3.15 11.65 -26.40
C PRO A 131 -3.78 11.75 -25.01
N PHE A 132 -3.15 11.17 -23.99
CA PHE A 132 -3.63 11.24 -22.61
C PHE A 132 -3.61 12.67 -22.08
N LYS A 133 -2.53 13.43 -22.29
CA LYS A 133 -2.45 14.85 -21.90
C LYS A 133 -3.53 15.69 -22.58
N ASN A 134 -3.79 15.44 -23.86
CA ASN A 134 -4.83 16.15 -24.61
C ASN A 134 -6.22 15.87 -24.03
N VAL A 135 -6.54 14.61 -23.74
CA VAL A 135 -7.80 14.24 -23.07
C VAL A 135 -7.85 14.89 -21.68
N LEU A 136 -6.80 14.78 -20.88
CA LEU A 136 -6.74 15.35 -19.53
C LEU A 136 -6.93 16.88 -19.55
N SER A 137 -6.41 17.56 -20.57
CA SER A 137 -6.57 19.01 -20.74
C SER A 137 -8.04 19.44 -20.90
N GLN A 138 -8.88 18.59 -21.48
CA GLN A 138 -10.33 18.84 -21.63
C GLN A 138 -11.04 18.85 -20.27
N TYR A 139 -10.53 18.09 -19.30
CA TYR A 139 -11.06 18.01 -17.95
C TYR A 139 -10.43 18.99 -16.96
N LYS A 140 -9.50 19.86 -17.42
CA LYS A 140 -8.71 20.74 -16.54
C LYS A 140 -9.55 21.57 -15.58
N ALA A 141 -10.63 22.19 -16.06
CA ALA A 141 -11.49 23.03 -15.23
C ALA A 141 -12.22 22.23 -14.14
N GLN A 142 -12.69 21.02 -14.47
CA GLN A 142 -13.39 20.15 -13.52
C GLN A 142 -12.39 19.58 -12.49
N LEU A 143 -11.18 19.22 -12.92
CA LEU A 143 -10.10 18.78 -12.04
C LEU A 143 -9.68 19.87 -11.05
N CYS A 144 -9.54 21.13 -11.49
CA CYS A 144 -9.28 22.25 -10.59
C CYS A 144 -10.42 22.47 -9.59
N SER A 145 -11.68 22.33 -10.01
CA SER A 145 -12.82 22.43 -9.10
C SER A 145 -12.85 21.29 -8.08
N LEU A 146 -12.49 20.07 -8.51
CA LEU A 146 -12.40 18.89 -7.64
C LEU A 146 -11.27 19.04 -6.63
N GLU A 147 -10.10 19.51 -7.06
CA GLU A 147 -8.94 19.82 -6.21
C GLU A 147 -9.34 20.82 -5.11
N GLN A 148 -9.97 21.94 -5.47
CA GLN A 148 -10.45 22.92 -4.48
C GLN A 148 -11.49 22.31 -3.54
N SER A 149 -12.38 21.46 -4.03
CA SER A 149 -13.35 20.76 -3.17
C SER A 149 -12.68 19.79 -2.19
N ILE A 150 -11.57 19.15 -2.57
CA ILE A 150 -10.84 18.21 -1.72
C ILE A 150 -9.98 18.96 -0.70
N LEU A 151 -9.30 20.03 -1.10
CA LEU A 151 -8.48 20.86 -0.21
C LEU A 151 -9.30 21.52 0.91
N ASN A 152 -10.58 21.77 0.66
CA ASN A 152 -11.50 22.31 1.65
C ASN A 152 -12.15 21.22 2.55
N GLU A 153 -11.94 19.94 2.25
CA GLU A 153 -12.46 18.83 3.03
C GLU A 153 -11.48 18.43 4.13
N ARG A 154 -11.93 18.41 5.39
CA ARG A 154 -11.11 18.03 6.55
C ARG A 154 -11.17 16.53 6.86
N ASP A 155 -12.12 15.84 6.23
CA ASP A 155 -12.41 14.43 6.42
C ASP A 155 -11.94 13.63 5.18
N ILE A 156 -10.81 12.92 5.34
CA ILE A 156 -10.15 12.17 4.27
C ILE A 156 -11.09 11.12 3.64
N ASP A 157 -11.97 10.50 4.43
CA ASP A 157 -12.91 9.48 3.93
C ASP A 157 -13.96 10.12 3.03
N LYS A 158 -14.46 11.31 3.40
CA LYS A 158 -15.38 12.07 2.55
C LYS A 158 -14.70 12.57 1.28
N GLY A 159 -13.47 13.06 1.37
CA GLY A 159 -12.69 13.46 0.20
C GLY A 159 -12.47 12.30 -0.77
N SER A 160 -12.07 11.14 -0.24
CA SER A 160 -11.87 9.91 -1.01
C SER A 160 -13.16 9.41 -1.68
N LYS A 161 -14.30 9.41 -0.96
CA LYS A 161 -15.59 9.03 -1.53
C LYS A 161 -16.05 9.96 -2.66
N ARG A 162 -15.81 11.27 -2.53
CA ARG A 162 -16.10 12.25 -3.59
C ARG A 162 -15.26 12.01 -4.84
N LEU A 163 -13.95 11.79 -4.65
CA LEU A 163 -13.01 11.49 -5.73
C LEU A 163 -13.43 10.22 -6.48
N TYR A 164 -13.72 9.14 -5.74
CA TYR A 164 -14.23 7.90 -6.30
C TYR A 164 -15.53 8.10 -7.10
N LYS A 165 -16.49 8.85 -6.55
CA LYS A 165 -17.76 9.14 -7.22
C LYS A 165 -17.55 9.95 -8.51
N TYR A 166 -16.65 10.92 -8.50
CA TYR A 166 -16.31 11.70 -9.69
C TYR A 166 -15.75 10.80 -10.80
N PHE A 167 -14.70 10.03 -10.50
CA PHE A 167 -14.11 9.13 -11.50
C PHE A 167 -15.09 8.06 -11.97
N LYS A 168 -15.89 7.46 -11.08
CA LYS A 168 -16.92 6.49 -11.50
C LYS A 168 -17.96 7.10 -12.44
N THR A 169 -18.32 8.37 -12.24
CA THR A 169 -19.30 9.07 -13.09
C THR A 169 -18.70 9.41 -14.46
N GLU A 170 -17.47 9.93 -14.49
CA GLU A 170 -16.81 10.33 -15.74
C GLU A 170 -16.31 9.13 -16.56
N CYS A 171 -15.77 8.09 -15.92
CA CYS A 171 -15.36 6.87 -16.60
C CYS A 171 -16.54 6.11 -17.23
N ASN A 172 -17.74 6.20 -16.63
CA ASN A 172 -18.95 5.60 -17.20
C ASN A 172 -19.59 6.44 -18.33
N ARG A 173 -19.15 7.69 -18.54
CA ARG A 173 -19.60 8.54 -19.66
C ARG A 173 -18.78 8.33 -20.94
N GLY A 174 -17.68 7.58 -20.86
CA GLY A 174 -16.73 7.35 -21.96
C GLY A 174 -16.91 6.03 -22.72
N VAL A 175 -18.06 5.36 -22.60
CA VAL A 175 -18.45 4.17 -23.38
C VAL A 175 -19.61 4.51 -24.31
#